data_AF-A0A7S0CSN4-F1
#
_entry.id   AF-A0A7S0CSN4-F1
#
_cell.length_a   1.000
_cell.length_b   1.000
_cell.length_c   1.000
_cell.angle_alpha   90.00
_cell.angle_beta   90.00
_cell.angle_gamma   90.00
#
_symmetry.space_group_name_H-M   'P 1'
#
loop_
_entity.id
_entity.type
_entity.pdbx_description
1 polymer ?
#
loop_
_entity_poly.entity_id
_entity_poly.type
_entity_poly.pdbx_seq_one_letter_code
_entity_poly.pdbx_strand_id
1 'polypeptide(L)'
;MADDLDPAFECTVCTDLFLDPVTAPCGHSFCRRCLARSLDHKPECPLCRAQVFGVFAHDAKVSVTIQEIIERHVPEDVRAARAARAASAAR
;
A
#
# COMPACT_ATOMS: atom_id res chain seq x y z
N MET A 1 15.58 -15.10 -5.24
CA MET A 1 15.86 -14.04 -6.22
C MET A 1 14.74 -13.03 -6.05
N ALA A 2 14.99 -11.92 -5.38
CA ALA A 2 13.99 -10.89 -5.09
C ALA A 2 13.94 -9.83 -6.20
N ASP A 3 14.11 -10.25 -7.47
CA ASP A 3 14.51 -9.37 -8.57
C ASP A 3 13.52 -9.31 -9.74
N ASP A 4 12.29 -9.83 -9.61
CA ASP A 4 11.29 -9.78 -10.70
C ASP A 4 9.87 -9.44 -10.18
N LEU A 5 9.79 -8.62 -9.13
CA LEU A 5 8.51 -7.97 -8.84
C LEU A 5 8.42 -6.73 -9.72
N ASP A 6 7.35 -6.66 -10.53
CA ASP A 6 7.09 -5.48 -11.35
C ASP A 6 6.97 -4.25 -10.42
N PRO A 7 7.74 -3.18 -10.65
CA PRO A 7 7.67 -1.95 -9.85
C PRO A 7 6.25 -1.36 -9.76
N ALA A 8 5.36 -1.69 -10.71
CA ALA A 8 3.96 -1.32 -10.68
C ALA A 8 3.18 -1.91 -9.48
N PHE A 9 3.69 -2.99 -8.86
CA PHE A 9 3.10 -3.63 -7.69
C PHE A 9 3.74 -3.22 -6.37
N GLU A 10 4.69 -2.27 -6.39
CA GLU A 10 5.42 -1.84 -5.20
C GLU A 10 4.84 -0.58 -4.57
N CYS A 11 4.74 -0.58 -3.24
CA CYS A 11 4.39 0.58 -2.47
C CYS A 11 5.61 1.48 -2.24
N THR A 12 5.57 2.70 -2.78
CA THR A 12 6.65 3.70 -2.66
C THR A 12 7.02 4.13 -1.23
N VAL A 13 6.19 3.81 -0.24
CA VAL A 13 6.46 4.13 1.18
C VAL A 13 7.25 3.03 1.89
N CYS A 14 6.93 1.76 1.65
CA CYS A 14 7.63 0.64 2.28
C CYS A 14 8.56 -0.11 1.33
N THR A 15 8.63 0.30 0.06
CA THR A 15 9.46 -0.28 -1.00
C THR A 15 9.33 -1.80 -1.07
N ASP A 16 8.08 -2.26 -1.00
CA ASP A 16 7.68 -3.67 -0.95
C ASP A 16 6.29 -3.81 -1.59
N LEU A 17 5.88 -5.04 -1.90
CA LEU A 17 4.62 -5.35 -2.55
C LEU A 17 3.42 -4.70 -1.84
N PHE A 18 2.48 -4.15 -2.60
CA PHE A 18 1.24 -3.63 -2.03
C PHE A 18 0.48 -4.74 -1.27
N LEU A 19 0.13 -4.47 -0.01
CA LEU A 19 -0.93 -5.21 0.68
C LEU A 19 -2.01 -4.22 1.10
N ASP A 20 -3.27 -4.59 0.86
CA ASP A 20 -4.44 -3.76 1.07
C ASP A 20 -4.25 -2.37 0.43
N PRO A 21 -4.05 -2.29 -0.90
CA PRO A 21 -3.76 -1.04 -1.58
C PRO A 21 -4.93 -0.08 -1.43
N VAL A 22 -4.66 1.15 -1.03
CA VAL A 22 -5.63 2.25 -0.95
C VAL A 22 -5.17 3.38 -1.86
N THR A 23 -6.12 3.96 -2.60
CA THR A 23 -5.83 5.05 -3.53
C THR A 23 -6.26 6.37 -2.90
N ALA A 24 -5.29 7.28 -2.72
CA ALA A 24 -5.57 8.63 -2.24
C ALA A 24 -6.37 9.42 -3.30
N PRO A 25 -7.08 10.50 -2.93
CA PRO A 25 -7.86 11.32 -3.87
C PRO A 25 -7.05 11.90 -5.04
N CYS A 26 -5.73 12.03 -4.88
CA CYS A 26 -4.82 12.44 -5.93
C CYS A 26 -4.44 11.34 -6.94
N GLY A 27 -4.93 10.11 -6.77
CA GLY A 27 -4.70 8.97 -7.66
C GLY A 27 -3.52 8.05 -7.28
N HIS A 28 -2.67 8.45 -6.33
CA HIS A 28 -1.55 7.60 -5.89
C HIS A 28 -2.00 6.52 -4.91
N SER A 29 -1.46 5.31 -5.07
CA SER A 29 -1.81 4.15 -4.26
C SER A 29 -0.69 3.76 -3.31
N PHE A 30 -1.07 3.28 -2.12
CA PHE A 30 -0.18 2.91 -1.03
C PHE A 30 -0.75 1.70 -0.30
N CYS A 31 0.06 0.97 0.49
CA CYS A 31 -0.52 0.04 1.45
C CYS A 31 -1.38 0.80 2.46
N ARG A 32 -2.52 0.24 2.87
CA ARG A 32 -3.41 0.85 3.89
C ARG A 32 -2.64 1.32 5.12
N ARG A 33 -1.81 0.45 5.69
CA ARG A 33 -0.98 0.76 6.87
C ARG A 33 0.03 1.87 6.60
N CYS A 34 0.63 1.91 5.40
CA CYS A 34 1.62 2.93 5.04
C CYS A 34 0.99 4.31 4.90
N LEU A 35 -0.17 4.39 4.24
CA LEU A 35 -0.90 5.65 4.11
C LEU A 35 -1.37 6.13 5.48
N ALA A 36 -2.01 5.26 6.29
CA ALA A 36 -2.48 5.62 7.62
C ALA A 36 -1.36 6.22 8.49
N ARG A 37 -0.21 5.53 8.57
CA ARG A 37 0.96 6.05 9.30
C ARG A 37 1.46 7.38 8.75
N SER A 38 1.43 7.59 7.44
CA SER A 38 1.87 8.85 6.84
C SER A 38 0.92 9.99 7.20
N LEU A 39 -0.39 9.72 7.17
CA LEU A 39 -1.44 10.69 7.53
C LEU A 39 -1.44 11.05 9.02
N ASP A 40 -1.01 10.14 9.89
CA ASP A 40 -0.78 10.46 11.32
C ASP A 40 0.30 11.55 11.51
N HIS A 41 1.26 11.67 10.57
CA HIS A 41 2.31 12.70 10.63
C HIS A 41 1.87 13.98 9.92
N LYS A 42 1.35 13.86 8.69
CA LYS A 42 0.88 14.99 7.89
C LYS A 42 -0.29 14.55 7.00
N PRO A 43 -1.38 15.33 6.89
CA PRO A 43 -2.52 15.01 6.04
C PRO A 43 -2.23 15.31 4.56
N GLU A 44 -1.14 14.76 4.02
CA GLU A 44 -0.66 14.95 2.65
C GLU A 44 -0.29 13.60 2.02
N CYS A 45 -0.44 13.51 0.70
CA CYS A 45 0.01 12.35 -0.05
C CYS A 45 1.53 12.19 0.07
N PRO A 46 2.05 11.01 0.45
CA PRO A 46 3.49 10.79 0.59
C PRO A 46 4.30 11.04 -0.69
N LEU A 47 3.67 10.90 -1.85
CA LEU A 47 4.35 11.02 -3.15
C LEU A 47 4.30 12.45 -3.72
N CYS A 48 3.11 13.04 -3.82
CA CYS A 48 2.92 14.32 -4.50
C CYS A 48 2.56 15.49 -3.56
N ARG A 49 2.41 15.24 -2.26
CA ARG A 49 2.05 16.23 -1.22
C ARG A 49 0.70 16.92 -1.42
N ALA A 50 -0.15 16.40 -2.31
CA ALA A 50 -1.54 16.82 -2.39
C ALA A 50 -2.23 16.56 -1.04
N GLN A 51 -3.04 17.51 -0.57
CA GLN A 51 -3.73 17.37 0.71
C GLN A 51 -4.74 16.22 0.67
N VAL A 52 -4.73 15.41 1.73
CA VAL A 52 -5.65 14.27 1.91
C VAL A 52 -6.59 14.65 3.05
N PHE A 53 -7.77 15.16 2.70
CA PHE A 53 -8.75 15.65 3.65
C PHE A 53 -9.92 14.67 3.88
N GLY A 54 -10.57 14.80 5.05
CA GLY A 54 -11.87 14.17 5.34
C GLY A 54 -11.80 12.69 5.77
N VAL A 55 -12.89 11.94 5.53
CA VAL A 55 -13.08 10.52 5.90
C VAL A 55 -11.98 9.57 5.42
N PHE A 56 -11.17 9.97 4.45
CA PHE A 56 -10.02 9.20 3.96
C PHE A 56 -8.93 8.96 5.01
N ALA A 57 -8.78 9.85 6.00
CA ALA A 57 -7.72 9.72 7.01
C ALA A 57 -7.84 8.45 7.86
N HIS A 58 -9.07 7.95 8.08
CA HIS A 58 -9.32 6.80 8.95
C HIS A 58 -10.10 5.66 8.28
N ASP A 59 -10.79 5.90 7.16
CA ASP A 59 -11.65 4.90 6.52
C ASP A 59 -11.35 4.70 5.02
N ALA A 60 -10.09 4.89 4.62
CA ALA A 60 -9.64 4.58 3.27
C ALA A 60 -9.97 3.11 2.91
N LYS A 61 -10.79 2.93 1.88
CA LYS A 61 -11.20 1.62 1.38
C LYS A 61 -10.13 1.04 0.46
N VAL A 62 -9.96 -0.27 0.54
CA VAL A 62 -9.06 -1.01 -0.34
C VAL A 62 -9.56 -0.91 -1.78
N SER A 63 -8.65 -0.58 -2.69
CA SER A 63 -8.88 -0.65 -4.12
C SER A 63 -8.94 -2.12 -4.54
N VAL A 64 -10.16 -2.65 -4.61
CA VAL A 64 -10.41 -4.06 -4.96
C VAL A 64 -9.80 -4.43 -6.31
N THR A 65 -9.81 -3.52 -7.29
CA THR A 65 -9.22 -3.77 -8.61
C THR A 65 -7.71 -3.93 -8.54
N ILE A 66 -7.00 -3.08 -7.80
CA ILE A 66 -5.55 -3.21 -7.64
C ILE A 66 -5.22 -4.49 -6.86
N GLN A 67 -5.95 -4.77 -5.78
CA GLN A 67 -5.81 -5.99 -5.00
C GLN A 67 -5.97 -7.24 -5.90
N GLU A 68 -7.02 -7.29 -6.72
CA GLU A 68 -7.32 -8.41 -7.62
C GLU A 68 -6.27 -8.58 -8.72
N ILE A 69 -5.77 -7.49 -9.30
CA ILE A 69 -4.71 -7.54 -10.30
C ILE A 69 -3.44 -8.15 -9.69
N ILE A 70 -3.01 -7.67 -8.52
CA ILE A 70 -1.80 -8.17 -7.86
C ILE A 70 -1.96 -9.65 -7.49
N GLU A 71 -3.09 -10.02 -6.88
CA GLU A 71 -3.35 -11.41 -6.48
C GLU A 71 -3.38 -12.38 -7.66
N ARG A 72 -3.78 -11.92 -8.85
CA ARG A 72 -3.79 -12.76 -10.07
C ARG A 72 -2.41 -12.91 -10.71
N HIS A 73 -1.56 -11.88 -10.66
CA HIS A 73 -0.28 -11.90 -11.36
C HIS A 73 0.86 -12.42 -10.49
N VAL A 74 0.83 -12.18 -9.18
CA VAL A 74 1.93 -12.52 -8.25
C VAL A 74 1.41 -13.15 -6.93
N PRO A 75 0.61 -14.23 -6.97
CA PRO A 75 -0.02 -14.80 -5.77
C PRO A 75 1.00 -15.32 -4.74
N GLU A 76 2.11 -15.91 -5.18
CA GLU A 76 3.17 -16.42 -4.29
C GLU A 76 3.82 -15.29 -3.49
N ASP A 77 4.13 -14.19 -4.17
CA ASP A 77 4.74 -13.02 -3.57
C ASP A 77 3.79 -12.32 -2.60
N VAL A 78 2.49 -12.28 -2.90
CA VAL A 78 1.47 -11.78 -1.95
C VAL A 78 1.49 -12.59 -0.66
N ARG A 79 1.59 -13.92 -0.74
CA ARG A 79 1.66 -14.78 0.45
C ARG A 79 2.95 -14.55 1.23
N ALA A 80 4.09 -14.45 0.54
CA ALA A 80 5.38 -14.16 1.14
C ALA A 80 5.40 -12.78 1.83
N ALA A 81 4.92 -11.74 1.16
CA ALA A 81 4.83 -10.38 1.68
C ALA A 81 3.90 -10.29 2.89
N ARG A 82 2.73 -10.97 2.87
CA ARG A 82 1.83 -11.07 4.03
C ARG A 82 2.53 -11.73 5.23
N ALA A 83 3.26 -12.83 5.01
CA ALA A 83 4.01 -13.51 6.08
C ALA A 83 5.13 -12.62 6.65
N ALA A 84 5.92 -11.96 5.79
CA ALA A 84 7.00 -11.06 6.19
C ALA A 84 6.48 -9.85 6.99
N ARG A 85 5.35 -9.26 6.58
CA ARG A 85 4.70 -8.16 7.31
C ARG A 85 4.08 -8.58 8.64
N ALA A 86 3.49 -9.77 8.72
CA ALA A 86 3.00 -10.30 9.99
C ALA A 86 4.18 -10.52 10.98
N ALA A 87 5.29 -11.08 10.52
CA ALA A 87 6.48 -11.32 11.35
C ALA A 87 7.13 -10.02 11.86
N SER A 88 7.07 -8.93 11.09
CA SER A 88 7.58 -7.61 11.50
C SER A 88 6.61 -6.82 12.39
N ALA A 89 5.33 -7.17 12.46
CA ALA A 89 4.36 -6.58 13.39
C ALA A 89 4.31 -7.27 14.77
N ALA A 90 4.87 -8.49 14.88
CA ALA A 90 4.91 -9.27 16.12
C ALA A 90 6.14 -8.98 17.01
N ARG A 91 6.92 -7.94 16.68
CA ARG A 91 8.07 -7.44 17.43
C ARG A 91 7.75 -6.05 17.97
#